data_AF-A0A0P8BBZ8-F1
#
_entry.id   AF-A0A0P8BBZ8-F1
#
_cell.length_a   1.000
_cell.length_b   1.000
_cell.length_c   1.000
_cell.angle_alpha   90.00
_cell.angle_beta   90.00
_cell.angle_gamma   90.00
#
_symmetry.space_group_name_H-M   'P 1'
#
loop_
_entity.id
_entity.type
_entity.pdbx_description
1 polymer ?
#
loop_
_entity_poly.entity_id
_entity_poly.type
_entity_poly.pdbx_seq_one_letter_code
_entity_poly.pdbx_strand_id
1 'polypeptide(L)'
;MIRARLATVIAPALALALLPNAAAAQTDAAGAASAGNAGPQRYFTPQDLFHLSAAADPQISPDGSRIAYVRRSNDIMADRA
;
A
#
# COMPACT_ATOMS: atom_id res chain seq x y z
N MET A 1 47.90 1.25 1.65
CA MET A 1 48.67 0.20 2.33
C MET A 1 49.01 0.68 3.75
N ILE A 2 48.64 -0.10 4.77
CA ILE A 2 49.36 -0.25 6.07
C ILE A 2 49.24 0.98 7.01
N ARG A 3 48.83 0.91 8.29
CA ARG A 3 48.37 -0.14 9.21
C ARG A 3 47.67 0.57 10.38
N ALA A 4 46.55 0.03 10.81
CA ALA A 4 46.00 0.26 12.14
C ALA A 4 46.94 -0.30 13.24
N ARG A 5 46.96 0.31 14.43
CA ARG A 5 46.52 -0.29 15.70
C ARG A 5 47.02 0.46 16.96
N LEU A 6 46.07 0.61 17.89
CA LEU A 6 46.16 0.55 19.38
C LEU A 6 47.15 1.50 20.08
N ALA A 7 46.93 1.95 21.31
CA ALA A 7 45.80 2.00 22.25
C ALA A 7 46.41 2.75 23.44
N THR A 8 45.70 3.70 24.05
CA THR A 8 45.95 4.00 25.46
C THR A 8 44.63 4.40 26.08
N VAL A 9 44.24 3.53 27.01
CA VAL A 9 43.11 3.61 27.91
C VAL A 9 43.37 4.72 28.92
N ILE A 10 42.44 5.66 29.04
CA ILE A 10 42.27 6.41 30.28
C ILE A 10 40.78 6.33 30.62
N ALA A 11 40.47 5.39 31.51
CA ALA A 11 39.22 5.41 32.24
C ALA A 11 39.23 6.62 33.17
N PRO A 12 38.08 7.30 33.32
CA PRO A 12 37.73 7.68 34.68
C PRO A 12 36.28 7.37 35.03
N ALA A 13 36.15 6.96 36.28
CA ALA A 13 35.04 7.27 37.17
C ALA A 13 33.69 6.63 36.84
N LEU A 14 33.56 5.43 37.38
CA LEU A 14 32.35 4.92 38.00
C LEU A 14 31.73 5.99 38.93
N ALA A 15 30.71 6.70 38.45
CA ALA A 15 29.76 7.42 39.29
C ALA A 15 28.39 6.78 39.06
N LEU A 16 28.06 5.81 39.90
CA LEU A 16 26.75 5.19 39.97
C LEU A 16 25.78 6.22 40.57
N ALA A 17 25.31 7.16 39.74
CA ALA A 17 24.17 7.99 40.09
C ALA A 17 22.92 7.10 40.03
N LEU A 18 22.42 6.71 41.21
CA LEU A 18 21.10 6.11 41.39
C LEU A 18 20.05 7.16 41.00
N LEU A 19 19.79 7.29 39.70
CA LEU A 19 18.63 8.02 39.22
C LEU A 19 17.41 7.31 39.82
N PRO A 20 16.48 8.01 40.50
CA PRO A 20 15.18 7.43 40.74
C PRO A 20 14.61 7.14 39.35
N ASN A 21 14.41 5.86 39.07
CA ASN A 21 13.61 5.43 37.94
C ASN A 21 12.18 5.86 38.26
N ALA A 22 11.89 7.15 38.06
CA ALA A 22 10.54 7.62 37.90
C ALA A 22 10.02 6.79 36.74
N ALA A 23 9.18 5.82 37.07
CA ALA A 23 8.33 5.15 36.12
C ALA A 23 7.49 6.24 35.47
N ALA A 24 8.06 6.91 34.46
CA ALA A 24 7.30 7.56 33.42
C ALA A 24 6.51 6.40 32.85
N ALA A 25 5.27 6.29 33.32
CA ALA A 25 4.28 5.40 32.79
C ALA A 25 4.44 5.47 31.28
N GLN A 26 4.93 4.37 30.69
CA GLN A 26 4.66 4.10 29.30
C GLN A 26 3.15 3.97 29.29
N THR A 27 2.49 5.10 29.01
CA THR A 27 1.13 5.09 28.53
C THR A 27 1.18 4.18 27.33
N ASP A 28 0.72 2.95 27.51
CA ASP A 28 0.37 2.06 26.43
C ASP A 28 -0.74 2.76 25.65
N ALA A 29 -0.34 3.69 24.79
CA ALA A 29 -1.12 4.11 23.63
C ALA A 29 -1.08 2.97 22.60
N ALA A 30 -1.37 1.74 23.06
CA ALA A 30 -1.72 0.59 22.25
C ALA A 30 -3.17 0.82 21.79
N GLY A 31 -3.32 1.80 20.92
CA GLY A 31 -4.60 2.31 20.46
C GLY A 31 -4.47 3.22 19.25
N ALA A 32 -3.34 3.17 18.53
CA ALA A 32 -3.37 3.51 17.11
C ALA A 32 -4.10 2.35 16.43
N ALA A 33 -5.43 2.42 16.45
CA ALA A 33 -6.27 1.59 15.60
C ALA A 33 -5.65 1.64 14.19
N SER A 34 -5.35 0.47 13.66
CA SER A 34 -4.87 0.26 12.31
C SER A 34 -5.92 0.75 11.31
N ALA A 35 -6.01 2.07 11.14
CA ALA A 35 -6.73 2.71 10.08
C ALA A 35 -5.90 2.55 8.82
N GLY A 36 -6.27 1.58 8.00
CA GLY A 36 -5.70 1.44 6.66
C GLY A 36 -4.87 0.19 6.47
N ASN A 37 -5.52 -0.96 6.50
CA ASN A 37 -5.46 -1.82 5.33
C ASN A 37 -6.64 -2.80 5.37
N ALA A 38 -7.82 -2.36 4.93
CA ALA A 38 -8.77 -3.32 4.44
C ALA A 38 -8.07 -4.05 3.29
N GLY A 39 -7.80 -5.34 3.46
CA GLY A 39 -7.22 -6.16 2.40
C GLY A 39 -8.06 -6.05 1.12
N PRO A 40 -7.50 -6.47 -0.04
CA PRO A 40 -8.18 -6.32 -1.33
C PRO A 40 -9.63 -6.81 -1.25
N GLN A 41 -10.56 -5.94 -1.63
CA GLN A 41 -11.98 -6.26 -1.66
C GLN A 41 -12.18 -7.46 -2.60
N ARG A 42 -12.72 -8.56 -2.08
CA ARG A 42 -12.84 -9.82 -2.85
C ARG A 42 -14.17 -9.96 -3.58
N TYR A 43 -15.16 -9.16 -3.18
CA TYR A 43 -16.48 -9.20 -3.79
C TYR A 43 -16.61 -8.16 -4.89
N PHE A 44 -17.36 -8.51 -5.92
CA PHE A 44 -17.79 -7.58 -6.95
C PHE A 44 -18.74 -6.56 -6.32
N THR A 45 -18.41 -5.29 -6.49
CA THR A 45 -19.16 -4.15 -5.96
C THR A 45 -19.96 -3.49 -7.08
N PRO A 46 -20.99 -2.70 -6.77
CA PRO A 46 -21.72 -1.94 -7.78
C PRO A 46 -20.83 -1.00 -8.61
N GLN A 47 -19.75 -0.47 -8.02
CA GLN A 47 -18.81 0.43 -8.72
C GLN A 47 -18.08 -0.29 -9.85
N ASP A 48 -17.82 -1.59 -9.70
CA ASP A 48 -17.10 -2.37 -10.71
C ASP A 48 -17.87 -2.48 -12.03
N LEU A 49 -19.21 -2.34 -12.01
CA LEU A 49 -20.04 -2.36 -13.21
C LEU A 49 -19.69 -1.23 -14.20
N PHE A 50 -19.27 -0.08 -13.68
CA PHE A 50 -18.84 1.06 -14.49
C PHE A 50 -17.40 0.92 -15.00
N HIS A 51 -16.62 0.00 -14.43
CA HIS A 51 -15.29 -0.34 -14.92
C HIS A 51 -15.31 -1.46 -15.97
N LEU A 52 -16.44 -2.13 -16.17
CA LEU A 52 -16.59 -3.15 -17.20
C LEU A 52 -16.69 -2.53 -18.59
N SER A 53 -16.29 -3.31 -19.59
CA SER A 53 -16.48 -2.97 -20.99
C SER A 53 -16.74 -4.24 -21.79
N ALA A 54 -17.65 -4.15 -22.75
CA ALA A 54 -18.07 -5.28 -23.57
C ALA A 54 -17.88 -4.95 -25.06
N ALA A 55 -17.27 -5.89 -25.79
CA ALA A 55 -17.29 -5.86 -27.25
C ALA A 55 -18.65 -6.37 -27.74
N ALA A 56 -19.15 -5.78 -28.82
CA ALA A 56 -20.41 -6.12 -29.45
C ALA A 56 -20.28 -5.99 -30.96
N ASP A 57 -21.16 -6.69 -31.68
CA ASP A 57 -21.23 -6.65 -33.15
C ASP A 57 -19.86 -6.78 -33.85
N PRO A 58 -19.17 -7.92 -33.67
CA PRO A 58 -17.91 -8.15 -34.36
C PRO A 58 -18.15 -8.37 -35.86
N GLN A 59 -17.46 -7.60 -36.70
CA GLN A 59 -17.48 -7.70 -38.15
C GLN A 59 -16.08 -8.01 -38.67
N ILE A 60 -15.94 -9.12 -39.39
CA ILE A 60 -14.66 -9.59 -39.93
C ILE A 60 -14.52 -9.08 -41.37
N SER A 61 -13.34 -8.60 -41.75
CA SER A 61 -13.07 -8.19 -43.14
C SER A 61 -13.11 -9.41 -44.09
N PRO A 62 -13.44 -9.24 -45.38
CA PRO A 62 -13.53 -10.36 -46.33
C PRO A 62 -12.24 -11.18 -46.48
N ASP A 63 -11.08 -10.54 -46.29
CA ASP A 63 -9.75 -11.17 -46.30
C ASP A 63 -9.34 -11.76 -44.94
N GLY A 64 -10.18 -11.61 -43.90
CA GLY A 64 -9.95 -12.10 -42.54
C GLY A 64 -8.85 -11.37 -41.76
N SER A 65 -8.22 -10.33 -42.32
CA SER A 65 -7.07 -9.68 -41.71
C SER A 65 -7.43 -8.72 -40.56
N ARG A 66 -8.70 -8.31 -40.47
CA ARG A 66 -9.18 -7.32 -39.50
C ARG A 66 -10.55 -7.68 -38.94
N ILE A 67 -10.80 -7.24 -37.71
CA ILE A 67 -12.11 -7.32 -37.06
C ILE A 67 -12.45 -5.94 -36.50
N ALA A 68 -13.58 -5.38 -36.94
CA ALA A 68 -14.19 -4.20 -36.34
C ALA A 68 -15.22 -4.64 -35.29
N TYR A 69 -15.40 -3.85 -34.23
CA TYR A 69 -16.41 -4.13 -33.21
C TYR A 69 -16.86 -2.83 -32.53
N VAL A 70 -18.03 -2.88 -31.89
CA VAL A 70 -18.54 -1.80 -31.05
C VAL A 70 -18.10 -2.05 -29.60
N ARG A 71 -17.42 -1.08 -29.00
CA ARG A 71 -17.06 -1.11 -27.57
C ARG A 71 -18.12 -0.40 -26.75
N ARG A 72 -18.74 -1.11 -25.81
CA ARG A 72 -19.72 -0.58 -24.86
C ARG A 72 -19.12 -0.47 -23.47
N SER A 73 -19.35 0.65 -22.80
CA SER A 73 -18.96 0.93 -21.40
C SER A 73 -20.05 1.77 -20.75
N ASN A 74 -20.23 1.64 -19.44
CA ASN A 74 -21.21 2.42 -18.69
C ASN A 74 -20.56 3.72 -18.17
N ASP A 75 -21.34 4.78 -18.09
CA ASP A 75 -20.96 6.07 -17.51
C ASP A 75 -21.68 6.28 -16.18
N ILE A 76 -20.90 6.45 -15.11
CA ILE A 76 -21.42 6.59 -13.75
C ILE A 76 -22.28 7.83 -13.52
N MET A 77 -22.06 8.90 -14.29
CA MET A 77 -22.77 10.17 -14.15
C MET A 77 -23.93 10.30 -15.14
N ALA A 78 -23.78 9.77 -16.35
CA ALA A 78 -24.76 9.95 -17.42
C ALA A 78 -25.82 8.84 -17.46
N ASP A 79 -25.48 7.61 -17.09
CA ASP A 79 -26.39 6.48 -17.25
C ASP A 79 -27.40 6.39 -16.10
N ARG A 80 -28.63 6.01 -16.44
CA ARG A 80 -29.73 5.79 -15.48
C ARG A 80 -30.34 4.41 -15.70
N ALA A 81 -30.72 3.77 -14.59
CA ALA A 81 -31.39 2.46 -14.57
C ALA A 81 -32.90 2.57 -14.75
#